data_AF-A0A354GYX8-F1
#
_entry.id   AF-A0A354GYX8-F1
#
_cell.length_a   1.000
_cell.length_b   1.000
_cell.length_c   1.000
_cell.angle_alpha   90.00
_cell.angle_beta   90.00
_cell.angle_gamma   90.00
#
_symmetry.space_group_name_H-M   'P 1'
#
loop_
_entity.id
_entity.type
_entity.pdbx_description
1 polymer ?
#
loop_
_entity_poly.entity_id
_entity_poly.type
_entity_poly.pdbx_seq_one_letter_code
_entity_poly.pdbx_strand_id
1 'polypeptide(L)' 'MKIKCLIHEAEEGGFWAEIPSLPGCYTEGETLEETVSNLREAITCYLDDPLPETPLPAHTYMEVVEI' A
#
# COMPACT_ATOMS: atom_id res chain seq x y z
N MET A 1 9.90 -6.09 12.00
CA MET A 1 9.24 -6.77 10.86
C MET A 1 9.87 -6.27 9.56
N LYS A 2 9.95 -7.07 8.50
CA LYS A 2 10.40 -6.61 7.16
C LYS A 2 9.25 -6.77 6.19
N ILE A 3 8.80 -5.69 5.58
CA ILE A 3 7.70 -5.66 4.62
C ILE A 3 8.25 -5.17 3.29
N LYS A 4 7.92 -5.87 2.20
CA LYS A 4 8.29 -5.46 0.84
C LYS A 4 7.22 -4.51 0.33
N CYS A 5 7.65 -3.41 -0.28
CA CYS A 5 6.78 -2.47 -0.98
C CYS A 5 7.21 -2.35 -2.42
N LEU A 6 6.27 -1.95 -3.27
CA LEU A 6 6.51 -1.51 -4.64
C LEU A 6 6.37 0.01 -4.64
N ILE A 7 7.31 0.70 -5.27
CA ILE A 7 7.29 2.16 -5.42
C ILE A 7 7.31 2.44 -6.91
N HIS A 8 6.43 3.34 -7.31
CA HIS A 8 6.16 3.71 -8.69
C HIS A 8 6.29 5.23 -8.83
N GLU A 9 6.77 5.68 -9.98
CA GLU A 9 6.74 7.09 -10.35
C GLU A 9 5.31 7.47 -10.77
N ALA A 10 4.82 8.62 -10.33
CA ALA A 10 3.52 9.13 -10.74
C ALA A 10 3.62 9.92 -12.05
N GLU A 11 2.59 9.85 -12.91
CA GLU A 11 2.58 10.54 -14.21
C GLU A 11 2.70 12.07 -14.09
N GLU A 12 2.19 12.64 -13.01
CA GLU A 12 2.25 14.09 -12.72
C GLU A 12 3.51 14.50 -11.94
N GLY A 13 4.41 13.55 -11.66
CA GLY A 13 5.59 13.72 -10.82
C GLY A 13 5.39 13.24 -9.38
N GLY A 14 6.49 12.97 -8.69
CA GLY A 14 6.46 12.34 -7.36
C GLY A 14 6.36 10.81 -7.44
N PHE A 15 5.95 10.20 -6.34
CA PHE A 15 5.93 8.74 -6.19
C PHE A 15 4.69 8.28 -5.44
N TRP A 16 4.24 7.07 -5.77
CA TRP A 16 3.28 6.33 -4.97
C TRP A 16 3.81 4.93 -4.67
N ALA A 17 3.34 4.35 -3.58
CA ALA A 17 3.78 3.06 -3.10
C ALA A 17 2.61 2.20 -2.65
N GLU A 18 2.79 0.89 -2.80
CA GLU A 18 1.85 -0.13 -2.36
C GLU A 18 2.57 -1.29 -1.69
N ILE A 19 1.82 -2.05 -0.89
CA ILE A 19 2.30 -3.25 -0.23
C ILE A 19 1.44 -4.42 -0.67
N PRO A 20 1.95 -5.31 -1.54
CA PRO A 20 1.17 -6.47 -2.01
C PRO A 20 0.68 -7.37 -0.88
N SER A 21 1.41 -7.45 0.24
CA SER A 21 1.00 -8.22 1.42
C SER A 21 -0.02 -7.52 2.32
N LEU A 22 -0.30 -6.23 2.10
CA LEU A 22 -1.30 -5.43 2.82
C LEU A 22 -2.21 -4.75 1.78
N PRO A 23 -3.11 -5.51 1.12
CA PRO A 23 -3.97 -4.97 0.07
C PRO A 23 -4.79 -3.79 0.60
N GLY A 24 -4.84 -2.70 -0.17
CA GLY A 24 -5.50 -1.46 0.23
C GLY A 24 -4.60 -0.45 0.95
N CYS A 25 -3.36 -0.83 1.32
CA CYS A 25 -2.38 0.09 1.89
C CYS A 25 -1.57 0.75 0.77
N TYR A 26 -1.95 1.97 0.44
CA TYR A 26 -1.29 2.83 -0.55
C TYR A 26 -0.89 4.16 0.08
N THR A 27 0.22 4.72 -0.34
CA THR A 27 0.66 6.07 0.04
C THR A 27 1.34 6.77 -1.11
N GLU A 28 1.31 8.08 -1.13
CA GLU A 28 2.00 8.91 -2.12
C GLU A 28 2.89 9.96 -1.44
N GLY A 29 3.77 10.58 -2.22
CA GLY A 29 4.56 11.72 -1.79
C GLY A 29 5.37 12.34 -2.92
N GLU A 30 5.79 13.60 -2.73
CA GLU A 30 6.56 14.33 -3.74
C GLU A 30 7.98 13.76 -3.91
N THR A 31 8.51 13.11 -2.87
CA THR A 31 9.83 12.49 -2.87
C THR A 31 9.77 11.05 -2.36
N LEU A 32 10.73 10.24 -2.80
CA LEU A 32 10.90 8.85 -2.36
C LEU A 32 10.97 8.72 -0.82
N GLU A 33 11.63 9.67 -0.15
CA GLU A 33 11.79 9.68 1.31
C GLU A 33 10.45 9.96 2.01
N GLU A 34 9.68 10.91 1.49
CA GLU A 34 8.34 11.23 1.97
C GLU A 34 7.37 10.06 1.77
N THR A 35 7.33 9.47 0.58
CA THR A 35 6.47 8.32 0.27
C THR A 35 6.78 7.15 1.21
N VAL A 36 8.06 6.89 1.49
CA VAL A 36 8.47 5.83 2.44
C VAL A 36 8.11 6.19 3.88
N SER A 37 8.21 7.45 4.28
CA SER A 37 7.77 7.90 5.61
C SER A 37 6.27 7.67 5.79
N ASN A 38 5.47 8.16 4.84
CA ASN A 38 4.01 7.99 4.83
C ASN A 38 3.64 6.50 4.85
N LEU A 39 4.34 5.66 4.07
CA LEU A 39 4.09 4.23 4.02
C LEU A 39 4.30 3.54 5.38
N ARG A 40 5.32 3.97 6.16
CA ARG A 40 5.57 3.43 7.50
C ARG A 40 4.45 3.77 8.47
N GLU A 41 3.93 4.99 8.40
CA GLU A 41 2.79 5.42 9.20
C GLU A 41 1.52 4.64 8.80
N ALA A 42 1.27 4.50 7.51
CA ALA A 42 0.14 3.72 6.99
C ALA A 42 0.19 2.25 7.39
N ILE A 43 1.37 1.60 7.34
CA ILE A 43 1.57 0.24 7.86
C ILE A 43 1.21 0.18 9.34
N THR A 44 1.67 1.15 10.13
CA THR A 44 1.44 1.18 11.57
C THR A 44 -0.06 1.26 11.85
N CYS A 45 -0.76 2.20 11.21
CA CYS A 45 -2.22 2.30 11.30
C CYS A 45 -2.94 1.03 10.84
N TYR A 46 -2.52 0.42 9.73
CA TYR A 46 -3.13 -0.80 9.20
C TYR A 46 -3.01 -1.98 10.18
N LEU A 47 -1.88 -2.08 10.90
CA LEU A 47 -1.62 -3.17 11.85
C LEU A 47 -2.21 -2.90 13.24
N ASP A 48 -2.37 -1.63 13.62
CA ASP A 48 -2.99 -1.21 14.89
C ASP A 48 -4.52 -1.21 14.83
N ASP A 49 -5.13 -1.20 13.65
CA ASP A 49 -6.58 -1.34 13.49
C ASP A 49 -6.97 -2.84 13.45
N PRO A 50 -7.63 -3.40 14.49
CA PRO A 50 -8.30 -4.67 14.36
C PRO A 50 -9.45 -4.44 13.39
N LEU A 51 -9.22 -4.76 12.10
CA LEU A 51 -10.19 -4.58 11.01
C LEU A 51 -11.61 -4.73 11.58
N PRO A 52 -12.50 -3.72 11.47
CA PRO A 52 -13.91 -3.98 11.70
C PRO A 52 -14.26 -5.17 10.79
N GLU A 53 -15.16 -6.04 11.24
CA GLU A 53 -15.60 -7.23 10.51
C GLU A 53 -16.39 -6.87 9.23
N THR A 54 -15.99 -5.81 8.52
CA THR A 54 -16.51 -5.42 7.24
C THR A 54 -16.02 -6.43 6.21
N PRO A 55 -16.92 -7.24 5.62
CA PRO A 55 -16.53 -8.15 4.57
C PRO A 55 -15.91 -7.35 3.45
N LEU A 56 -14.73 -7.79 2.99
CA LEU A 56 -14.11 -7.28 1.77
C LEU A 56 -15.19 -7.20 0.67
N PRO A 57 -15.25 -6.13 -0.13
CA PRO A 57 -16.22 -6.04 -1.21
C PRO A 57 -16.03 -7.28 -2.11
N ALA A 58 -17.12 -7.98 -2.40
CA ALA A 58 -17.17 -9.31 -3.02
C ALA A 58 -16.65 -9.39 -4.47
N HIS A 59 -15.90 -8.39 -4.94
CA HIS A 59 -15.54 -8.18 -6.34
C HIS A 59 -14.05 -7.89 -6.57
N THR A 60 -13.18 -8.04 -5.56
CA THR A 60 -11.73 -7.95 -5.78
C THR A 60 -11.23 -9.22 -6.47
N TYR A 61 -11.25 -9.24 -7.80
CA TYR A 61 -10.53 -10.22 -8.59
C TYR A 61 -9.03 -9.86 -8.54
N MET A 62 -8.28 -10.55 -7.69
CA MET A 62 -6.81 -10.57 -7.78
C MET A 62 -6.44 -11.62 -8.84
N GLU A 63 -6.31 -11.23 -10.10
CA GLU A 63 -5.61 -12.07 -11.07
C GLU A 63 -4.11 -11.99 -10.78
N VAL A 64 -3.57 -13.02 -10.13
CA VAL A 64 -2.13 -13.24 -10.09
C VAL A 64 -1.74 -13.77 -11.47
N VAL A 65 -1.35 -12.87 -12.37
CA VAL A 65 -0.74 -13.25 -13.65
C VAL A 65 0.70 -13.65 -13.36
N GLU A 66 0.94 -14.95 -13.22
CA GLU A 66 2.29 -15.51 -13.29
C GLU A 66 2.73 -15.57 -14.76
N ILE A 67 3.84 -14.91 -15.09
CA ILE A 67 4.57 -15.07 -16.36
C ILE A 67 5.69 -16.08 -16.20
#